data_AF-A0A8T3LN84-F1
#
_entry.id   AF-A0A8T3LN84-F1
#
_cell.length_a   1.000
_cell.length_b   1.000
_cell.length_c   1.000
_cell.angle_alpha   90.00
_cell.angle_beta   90.00
_cell.angle_gamma   90.00
#
_symmetry.space_group_name_H-M   'P 1'
#
loop_
_entity.id
_entity.type
_entity.pdbx_description
1 polymer ?
#
loop_
_entity_poly.entity_id
_entity_poly.type
_entity_poly.pdbx_seq_one_letter_code
_entity_poly.pdbx_strand_id
1 'polypeptide(L)'
;MPDRPLVEVYLDRLASALPLPETERASAIEEIAAYLADATAALVERGLPLDVAQREALQRLGSPEHLASELAAAHRQPRHLLEAAGVALAVSLGTAFRAFVMTWALILLIALAFGLVLAAIRSIVGPQLLAMDWSPMLDGHLPALAGAATTYAVGRGLLGRVAIAARRPPEQVRPTVLLLGCGVAAVVGLVVVEARWTVSSALIMAAMPAWFALGVLRPRLLPTWFPGHRLTAAAVLGLLLIGVVGTFMIGSAAHVSTFDGGAIAFDPAEEYAHIGPFVSLEHPPVELDDASASAGPFEGPGPVTVSRSGTLGPSATLAGWTDVRLEIWQGAAGEPDGPLVDRTATRPLATAPLEIDGRRVRGEVAFRPLIDRAAYYVAITGRDAAGDRWQLAWPSAEFWRWRGTPLELLLAADRNTGGGPRTVIRVPAG
;
A
#
# COMPACT_ATOMS: atom_id res chain seq x y z
N MET A 1 -38.90 8.70 -60.64
CA MET A 1 -38.29 8.40 -59.33
C MET A 1 -37.23 9.45 -59.10
N PRO A 2 -37.24 10.16 -57.97
CA PRO A 2 -36.29 11.23 -57.69
C PRO A 2 -34.87 10.66 -57.68
N ASP A 3 -33.90 11.45 -58.17
CA ASP A 3 -32.48 11.11 -58.23
C ASP A 3 -31.97 10.71 -56.84
N ARG A 4 -31.90 9.41 -56.57
CA ARG A 4 -31.25 8.92 -55.36
C ARG A 4 -29.74 9.19 -55.49
N PRO A 5 -29.08 9.68 -54.43
CA PRO A 5 -27.64 9.87 -54.41
C PRO A 5 -26.93 8.58 -54.82
N LEU A 6 -25.91 8.69 -55.68
CA LEU A 6 -25.14 7.54 -56.18
C LEU A 6 -24.55 6.69 -55.03
N VAL A 7 -24.18 7.34 -53.92
CA VAL A 7 -23.65 6.71 -52.72
C VAL A 7 -24.69 5.78 -52.06
N GLU A 8 -25.95 6.22 -51.92
CA GLU A 8 -27.01 5.39 -51.32
C GLU A 8 -27.28 4.15 -52.15
N VAL A 9 -27.33 4.28 -53.48
CA VAL A 9 -27.52 3.15 -54.40
C VAL A 9 -26.37 2.15 -54.29
N TYR A 10 -25.13 2.63 -54.11
CA TYR A 10 -23.97 1.77 -53.91
C TYR A 10 -24.03 1.02 -52.57
N LEU A 11 -24.34 1.72 -51.48
CA LEU A 11 -24.43 1.13 -50.14
C LEU A 11 -25.56 0.09 -50.04
N ASP A 12 -26.71 0.33 -50.68
CA ASP A 12 -27.82 -0.64 -50.76
C ASP A 12 -27.39 -1.94 -51.47
N ARG A 13 -26.63 -1.81 -52.57
CA ARG A 13 -26.09 -2.97 -53.30
C ARG A 13 -25.05 -3.71 -52.47
N LEU A 14 -24.15 -2.99 -51.81
CA LEU A 14 -23.15 -3.56 -50.93
C LEU A 14 -23.80 -4.32 -49.76
N ALA A 15 -24.82 -3.74 -49.13
CA ALA A 15 -25.56 -4.36 -48.02
C ALA A 15 -26.24 -5.67 -48.47
N SER A 16 -26.77 -5.69 -49.69
CA SER A 16 -27.40 -6.86 -50.29
C SER A 16 -26.39 -7.97 -50.61
N ALA A 17 -25.18 -7.60 -51.05
CA ALA A 17 -24.12 -8.53 -51.44
C ALA A 17 -23.32 -9.09 -50.25
N LEU A 18 -23.33 -8.43 -49.08
CA LEU A 18 -22.54 -8.83 -47.92
C LEU A 18 -23.06 -10.11 -47.25
N PRO A 19 -22.29 -11.22 -47.21
CA PRO A 19 -22.71 -12.44 -46.53
C PRO A 19 -22.35 -12.42 -45.03
N LEU A 20 -22.72 -11.34 -44.33
CA LEU A 20 -22.47 -11.15 -42.89
C LEU A 20 -23.77 -11.17 -42.07
N PRO A 21 -23.72 -11.53 -40.77
CA PRO A 21 -24.80 -11.31 -39.83
C PRO A 21 -25.29 -9.86 -39.85
N GLU A 22 -26.57 -9.63 -39.60
CA GLU A 22 -27.22 -8.32 -39.78
C GLU A 22 -26.54 -7.18 -38.99
N THR A 23 -26.07 -7.46 -37.78
CA THR A 23 -25.33 -6.50 -36.95
C THR A 23 -23.96 -6.12 -37.53
N GLU A 24 -23.22 -7.11 -38.06
CA GLU A 24 -21.90 -6.89 -38.65
C GLU A 24 -22.03 -6.19 -40.00
N ARG A 25 -23.06 -6.56 -40.77
CA ARG A 25 -23.42 -5.91 -42.03
C ARG A 25 -23.74 -4.44 -41.83
N ALA A 26 -24.61 -4.11 -40.87
CA ALA A 26 -24.96 -2.71 -40.57
C ALA A 26 -23.71 -1.90 -40.20
N SER A 27 -22.83 -2.44 -39.33
CA SER A 27 -21.59 -1.78 -38.94
C SER A 27 -20.63 -1.59 -40.11
N ALA A 28 -20.48 -2.58 -40.99
CA ALA A 28 -19.62 -2.47 -42.16
C ALA A 28 -20.14 -1.39 -43.12
N ILE A 29 -21.46 -1.31 -43.34
CA ILE A 29 -22.08 -0.30 -44.18
C ILE A 29 -21.88 1.11 -43.60
N GLU A 30 -22.03 1.27 -42.28
CA GLU A 30 -21.78 2.54 -41.60
C GLU A 30 -20.33 3.00 -41.75
N GLU A 31 -19.36 2.09 -41.59
CA GLU A 31 -17.93 2.38 -41.74
C GLU A 31 -17.58 2.77 -43.19
N ILE A 32 -18.13 2.06 -44.18
CA ILE A 32 -17.91 2.38 -45.60
C ILE A 32 -18.56 3.72 -45.96
N ALA A 33 -19.74 4.02 -45.41
CA ALA A 33 -20.41 5.30 -45.60
C ALA A 33 -19.58 6.46 -45.05
N ALA A 34 -19.02 6.31 -43.84
CA ALA A 34 -18.13 7.30 -43.23
C ALA A 34 -16.86 7.49 -44.07
N TYR A 35 -16.22 6.40 -44.52
CA TYR A 35 -15.05 6.46 -45.38
C TYR A 35 -15.34 7.19 -46.71
N LEU A 36 -16.49 6.91 -47.34
CA LEU A 36 -16.91 7.57 -48.58
C LEU A 36 -17.15 9.07 -48.38
N ALA A 37 -17.71 9.47 -47.24
CA ALA A 37 -17.89 10.88 -46.89
C ALA A 37 -16.53 11.60 -46.76
N ASP A 38 -15.59 11.01 -46.01
CA ASP A 38 -14.25 11.57 -45.81
C ASP A 38 -13.45 11.62 -47.13
N ALA A 39 -13.48 10.55 -47.93
CA ALA A 39 -12.81 10.49 -49.22
C ALA A 39 -13.38 11.51 -50.22
N THR A 40 -14.70 11.70 -50.22
CA THR A 40 -15.37 12.71 -51.05
C THR A 40 -14.99 14.11 -50.60
N ALA A 41 -15.03 14.40 -49.29
CA ALA A 41 -14.64 15.70 -48.75
C ALA A 41 -13.18 16.07 -49.11
N ALA A 42 -12.26 15.12 -48.98
CA ALA A 42 -10.85 15.31 -49.35
C ALA A 42 -10.64 15.59 -50.85
N LEU A 43 -11.48 15.03 -51.74
CA LEU A 43 -11.43 15.30 -53.18
C LEU A 43 -12.03 16.67 -53.51
N VAL A 44 -13.09 17.08 -52.81
CA VAL A 44 -13.68 18.43 -52.94
C VAL A 44 -12.71 19.51 -52.47
N GLU A 45 -12.01 19.29 -51.36
CA GLU A 45 -10.94 20.20 -50.88
C GLU A 45 -9.81 20.38 -51.90
N ARG A 46 -9.58 19.38 -52.75
CA ARG A 46 -8.61 19.45 -53.87
C ARG A 46 -9.17 20.13 -55.12
N GLY A 47 -10.38 20.68 -55.05
CA GLY A 47 -11.01 21.44 -56.12
C GLY A 47 -11.87 20.63 -57.10
N LEU A 48 -12.14 19.34 -56.82
CA LEU A 48 -13.07 18.58 -57.66
C LEU A 48 -14.55 18.95 -57.35
N PRO A 49 -15.42 19.04 -58.37
CA PRO A 49 -16.86 19.14 -58.15
C PRO A 49 -17.39 17.92 -57.39
N LEU A 50 -18.40 18.10 -56.52
CA LEU A 50 -18.96 17.06 -55.65
C LEU A 50 -19.34 15.77 -56.41
N ASP A 51 -20.03 15.88 -57.54
CA ASP A 51 -20.47 14.73 -58.34
C ASP A 51 -19.30 13.96 -58.98
N VAL A 52 -18.18 14.65 -59.23
CA VAL A 52 -16.96 14.02 -59.76
C VAL A 52 -16.20 13.37 -58.61
N ALA A 53 -16.09 14.04 -57.46
CA ALA A 53 -15.48 13.51 -56.25
C ALA A 53 -16.18 12.24 -55.74
N GLN A 54 -17.51 12.19 -55.74
CA GLN A 54 -18.28 11.00 -55.35
C GLN A 54 -18.03 9.82 -56.30
N ARG A 55 -18.07 10.06 -57.62
CA ARG A 55 -17.80 9.00 -58.61
C ARG A 55 -16.37 8.47 -58.51
N GLU A 56 -15.40 9.36 -58.35
CA GLU A 56 -13.99 9.01 -58.15
C GLU A 56 -13.79 8.21 -56.85
N ALA A 57 -14.43 8.60 -55.74
CA ALA A 57 -14.38 7.88 -54.48
C ALA A 57 -14.99 6.47 -54.60
N LEU A 58 -16.15 6.34 -55.26
CA LEU A 58 -16.79 5.05 -55.54
C LEU A 58 -15.94 4.18 -56.48
N GLN A 59 -15.32 4.77 -57.50
CA GLN A 59 -14.47 4.06 -58.45
C GLN A 59 -13.22 3.47 -57.78
N ARG A 60 -12.68 4.15 -56.75
CA ARG A 60 -11.55 3.63 -55.94
C ARG A 60 -11.94 2.45 -55.06
N LEU A 61 -13.19 2.39 -54.59
CA LEU A 61 -13.72 1.26 -53.82
C LEU A 61 -14.01 0.03 -54.69
N GLY A 62 -14.19 0.20 -56.01
CA GLY A 62 -14.51 -0.90 -56.92
C GLY A 62 -15.97 -1.31 -56.88
N SER A 63 -16.32 -2.46 -57.46
CA SER A 63 -17.70 -2.93 -57.50
C SER A 63 -18.16 -3.41 -56.10
N PRO A 64 -19.43 -3.18 -55.73
CA PRO A 64 -19.93 -3.56 -54.41
C PRO A 64 -19.84 -5.08 -54.16
N GLU A 65 -19.96 -5.91 -55.20
CA GLU A 65 -19.81 -7.36 -55.10
C GLU A 65 -18.37 -7.79 -54.82
N HIS A 66 -17.40 -7.11 -55.44
CA HIS A 66 -15.98 -7.39 -55.22
C HIS A 66 -15.59 -7.02 -53.78
N LEU A 67 -15.97 -5.83 -53.34
CA LEU A 67 -15.75 -5.36 -51.97
C LEU A 67 -16.43 -6.27 -50.94
N ALA A 68 -17.67 -6.72 -51.20
CA ALA A 68 -18.36 -7.69 -50.35
C ALA A 68 -17.59 -9.01 -50.25
N SER A 69 -17.03 -9.49 -51.36
CA SER A 69 -16.23 -10.72 -51.39
C SER A 69 -14.91 -10.58 -50.61
N GLU A 70 -14.25 -9.43 -50.70
CA GLU A 70 -13.01 -9.14 -49.95
C GLU A 70 -13.28 -9.02 -48.45
N LEU A 71 -14.34 -8.30 -48.07
CA LEU A 71 -14.77 -8.17 -46.67
C LEU A 71 -15.15 -9.53 -46.06
N ALA A 72 -15.82 -10.39 -46.85
CA ALA A 72 -16.17 -11.74 -46.44
C ALA A 72 -14.93 -12.65 -46.33
N ALA A 73 -13.96 -12.51 -47.24
CA ALA A 73 -12.71 -13.27 -47.20
C ALA A 73 -11.85 -12.89 -45.98
N ALA A 74 -11.78 -11.60 -45.67
CA ALA A 74 -11.09 -11.09 -44.48
C ALA A 74 -11.70 -11.61 -43.17
N HIS A 75 -13.03 -11.74 -43.11
CA HIS A 75 -13.72 -12.32 -41.94
C HIS A 75 -13.47 -13.81 -41.73
N ARG A 76 -13.10 -14.58 -42.77
CA ARG A 76 -12.91 -16.04 -42.68
C ARG A 76 -11.54 -16.46 -42.19
N GLN A 77 -10.57 -15.56 -42.00
CA GLN A 77 -9.20 -15.95 -41.60
C GLN A 77 -8.98 -15.84 -40.07
N PRO A 78 -8.93 -16.97 -39.33
CA PRO A 78 -8.71 -16.95 -37.88
C PRO A 78 -7.31 -16.47 -37.45
N ARG A 79 -6.34 -16.39 -38.38
CA ARG A 79 -4.99 -15.86 -38.11
C ARG A 79 -4.99 -14.37 -37.78
N HIS A 80 -5.93 -13.60 -38.33
CA HIS A 80 -6.05 -12.18 -37.99
C HIS A 80 -6.45 -11.93 -36.54
N LEU A 81 -7.08 -12.89 -35.84
CA LEU A 81 -7.36 -12.75 -34.42
C LEU A 81 -6.08 -12.79 -33.57
N LEU A 82 -5.05 -13.53 -33.99
CA LEU A 82 -3.77 -13.59 -33.28
C LEU A 82 -2.90 -12.37 -33.56
N GLU A 83 -2.89 -11.86 -34.79
CA GLU A 83 -2.20 -10.61 -35.13
C GLU A 83 -2.90 -9.39 -34.52
N ALA A 84 -4.23 -9.35 -34.59
CA ALA A 84 -5.02 -8.32 -33.89
C ALA A 84 -4.85 -8.42 -32.38
N ALA A 85 -4.77 -9.63 -31.81
CA ALA A 85 -4.43 -9.81 -30.40
C ALA A 85 -3.01 -9.31 -30.11
N GLY A 86 -2.02 -9.60 -30.95
CA GLY A 86 -0.63 -9.14 -30.78
C GLY A 86 -0.49 -7.62 -30.84
N VAL A 87 -1.15 -6.97 -31.81
CA VAL A 87 -1.18 -5.50 -31.91
C VAL A 87 -1.97 -4.89 -30.75
N ALA A 88 -3.11 -5.48 -30.37
CA ALA A 88 -3.86 -5.07 -29.19
C ALA A 88 -3.00 -5.17 -27.93
N LEU A 89 -2.22 -6.24 -27.78
CA LEU A 89 -1.36 -6.47 -26.63
C LEU A 89 -0.20 -5.48 -26.62
N ALA A 90 0.47 -5.23 -27.75
CA ALA A 90 1.55 -4.25 -27.86
C ALA A 90 1.07 -2.82 -27.57
N VAL A 91 -0.08 -2.42 -28.13
CA VAL A 91 -0.69 -1.10 -27.86
C VAL A 91 -1.14 -1.01 -26.40
N SER A 92 -1.69 -2.09 -25.85
CA SER A 92 -2.08 -2.16 -24.44
C SER A 92 -0.86 -2.09 -23.53
N LEU A 93 0.25 -2.75 -23.88
CA LEU A 93 1.48 -2.75 -23.09
C LEU A 93 2.15 -1.37 -23.11
N GLY A 94 2.24 -0.74 -24.28
CA GLY A 94 2.77 0.62 -24.41
C GLY A 94 1.94 1.65 -23.66
N THR A 95 0.62 1.52 -23.69
CA THR A 95 -0.26 2.43 -22.94
C THR A 95 -0.33 2.12 -21.45
N ALA A 96 -0.26 0.85 -21.05
CA ALA A 96 -0.15 0.44 -19.65
C ALA A 96 1.18 0.91 -19.06
N PHE A 97 2.29 0.76 -19.80
CA PHE A 97 3.59 1.26 -19.40
C PHE A 97 3.59 2.78 -19.27
N ARG A 98 3.03 3.51 -20.25
CA ARG A 98 2.89 4.97 -20.14
C ARG A 98 2.03 5.39 -18.95
N ALA A 99 0.91 4.70 -18.71
CA ALA A 99 0.04 4.95 -17.56
C ALA A 99 0.76 4.64 -16.24
N PHE A 100 1.55 3.56 -16.20
CA PHE A 100 2.37 3.17 -15.06
C PHE A 100 3.45 4.23 -14.76
N VAL A 101 4.22 4.66 -15.77
CA VAL A 101 5.22 5.72 -15.61
C VAL A 101 4.57 7.02 -15.18
N MET A 102 3.44 7.43 -15.78
CA MET A 102 2.73 8.64 -15.36
C MET A 102 2.16 8.52 -13.95
N THR A 103 1.67 7.35 -13.55
CA THR A 103 1.22 7.08 -12.19
C THR A 103 2.39 7.25 -11.22
N TRP A 104 3.52 6.59 -11.47
CA TRP A 104 4.69 6.66 -10.59
C TRP A 104 5.28 8.06 -10.53
N ALA A 105 5.36 8.76 -11.66
CA ALA A 105 5.76 10.17 -11.69
C ALA A 105 4.81 11.05 -10.85
N LEU A 106 3.51 10.77 -10.89
CA LEU A 106 2.52 11.47 -10.10
C LEU A 106 2.66 11.15 -8.59
N ILE A 107 2.84 9.88 -8.22
CA ILE A 107 3.12 9.46 -6.83
C ILE A 107 4.38 10.17 -6.31
N LEU A 108 5.46 10.18 -7.10
CA LEU A 108 6.70 10.89 -6.77
C LEU A 108 6.45 12.39 -6.56
N LEU A 109 5.70 13.03 -7.46
CA LEU A 109 5.36 14.45 -7.35
C LEU A 109 4.56 14.74 -6.07
N ILE A 110 3.61 13.86 -5.75
CA ILE A 110 2.79 13.96 -4.55
C ILE A 110 3.62 13.78 -3.30
N ALA A 111 4.47 12.75 -3.25
CA ALA A 111 5.37 12.50 -2.13
C ALA A 111 6.32 13.68 -1.90
N LEU A 112 6.82 14.28 -2.99
CA LEU A 112 7.67 15.47 -2.94
C LEU A 112 6.91 16.70 -2.43
N ALA A 113 5.69 16.94 -2.93
CA ALA A 113 4.84 18.03 -2.48
C ALA A 113 4.44 17.87 -1.01
N PHE A 114 4.10 16.63 -0.60
CA PHE A 114 3.81 16.28 0.78
C PHE A 114 5.01 16.53 1.69
N GLY A 115 6.21 16.09 1.29
CA GLY A 115 7.45 16.37 2.01
C GLY A 115 7.74 17.87 2.14
N LEU A 116 7.49 18.66 1.10
CA LEU A 116 7.61 20.12 1.11
C LEU A 116 6.62 20.77 2.08
N VAL A 117 5.36 20.33 2.08
CA VAL A 117 4.33 20.80 3.02
C VAL A 117 4.70 20.44 4.45
N LEU A 118 5.17 19.21 4.70
CA LEU A 118 5.66 18.79 6.01
C LEU A 118 6.86 19.62 6.47
N ALA A 119 7.81 19.92 5.58
CA ALA A 119 8.95 20.78 5.89
C ALA A 119 8.51 22.21 6.23
N ALA A 120 7.50 22.75 5.52
CA ALA A 120 6.91 24.04 5.83
C ALA A 120 6.18 24.04 7.18
N ILE A 121 5.36 23.01 7.44
CA ILE A 121 4.63 22.86 8.71
C ILE A 121 5.60 22.68 9.88
N ARG A 122 6.70 21.92 9.71
CA ARG A 122 7.78 21.77 10.71
C ARG A 122 8.29 23.14 11.18
N SER A 123 8.42 24.09 10.26
CA SER A 123 8.90 25.45 10.57
C SER A 123 7.94 26.24 11.47
N ILE A 124 6.66 25.88 11.50
CA ILE A 124 5.59 26.58 12.23
C ILE A 124 5.22 25.86 13.53
N VAL A 125 5.06 24.54 13.49
CA VAL A 125 4.50 23.74 14.60
C VAL A 125 5.61 23.10 15.47
N GLY A 126 6.86 23.15 15.02
CA GLY A 126 8.00 22.56 15.73
C GLY A 126 8.21 21.07 15.45
N PRO A 127 9.20 20.44 16.08
CA PRO A 127 9.67 19.08 15.73
C PRO A 127 8.71 17.95 16.12
N GLN A 128 7.70 18.21 16.95
CA GLN A 128 6.77 17.19 17.47
C GLN A 128 5.94 16.51 16.37
N LEU A 129 5.61 17.22 15.29
CA LEU A 129 4.86 16.68 14.15
C LEU A 129 5.67 15.66 13.31
N LEU A 130 7.00 15.69 13.43
CA LEU A 130 7.89 14.70 12.82
C LEU A 130 8.17 13.49 13.71
N ALA A 131 7.80 13.56 14.99
CA ALA A 131 7.85 12.40 15.88
C ALA A 131 6.67 11.44 15.62
N MET A 132 5.62 11.89 14.92
CA MET A 132 4.52 11.04 14.49
C MET A 132 5.03 10.06 13.44
N ASP A 133 4.72 8.77 13.61
CA ASP A 133 5.16 7.74 12.67
C ASP A 133 4.32 7.78 11.39
N TRP A 134 4.91 8.33 10.33
CA TRP A 134 4.30 8.42 9.00
C TRP A 134 4.45 7.14 8.16
N SER A 135 5.21 6.15 8.62
CA SER A 135 5.47 4.93 7.84
C SER A 135 4.19 4.20 7.40
N PRO A 136 3.11 4.08 8.21
CA PRO A 136 1.89 3.40 7.75
C PRO A 136 1.20 4.14 6.58
N MET A 137 1.28 5.47 6.59
CA MET A 137 0.69 6.33 5.56
C MET A 137 1.51 6.27 4.26
N LEU A 138 2.84 6.42 4.39
CA LEU A 138 3.77 6.51 3.26
C LEU A 138 4.04 5.15 2.61
N ASP A 139 4.26 4.11 3.42
CA ASP A 139 4.65 2.78 2.93
C ASP A 139 3.43 1.89 2.62
N GLY A 140 2.28 2.17 3.26
CA GLY A 140 1.05 1.39 3.09
C GLY A 140 -0.03 2.11 2.28
N HIS A 141 -0.65 3.14 2.87
CA HIS A 141 -1.88 3.72 2.33
C HIS A 141 -1.70 4.44 0.99
N LEU A 142 -0.64 5.23 0.82
CA LEU A 142 -0.40 5.97 -0.42
C LEU A 142 -0.19 5.03 -1.63
N PRO A 143 0.71 4.03 -1.56
CA PRO A 143 0.85 3.03 -2.62
C PRO A 143 -0.46 2.28 -2.89
N ALA A 144 -1.22 1.92 -1.83
CA ALA A 144 -2.49 1.22 -1.97
C ALA A 144 -3.53 2.02 -2.77
N LEU A 145 -3.71 3.29 -2.39
CA LEU A 145 -4.66 4.19 -3.05
C LEU A 145 -4.24 4.49 -4.49
N ALA A 146 -2.94 4.68 -4.73
CA ALA A 146 -2.43 4.88 -6.08
C ALA A 146 -2.63 3.61 -6.93
N GLY A 147 -2.37 2.43 -6.38
CA GLY A 147 -2.64 1.15 -7.03
C GLY A 147 -4.11 0.99 -7.41
N ALA A 148 -5.03 1.29 -6.49
CA ALA A 148 -6.47 1.26 -6.74
C ALA A 148 -6.88 2.24 -7.86
N ALA A 149 -6.43 3.50 -7.80
CA ALA A 149 -6.75 4.53 -8.80
C ALA A 149 -6.22 4.17 -10.19
N THR A 150 -4.98 3.67 -10.28
CA THR A 150 -4.38 3.23 -11.55
C THR A 150 -5.12 2.04 -12.11
N THR A 151 -5.50 1.09 -11.28
CA THR A 151 -6.24 -0.10 -11.70
C THR A 151 -7.60 0.25 -12.27
N TYR A 152 -8.32 1.17 -11.63
CA TYR A 152 -9.56 1.74 -12.17
C TYR A 152 -9.34 2.46 -13.51
N ALA A 153 -8.32 3.31 -13.61
CA ALA A 153 -8.03 4.07 -14.82
C ALA A 153 -7.65 3.16 -16.01
N VAL A 154 -6.87 2.09 -15.74
CA VAL A 154 -6.54 1.07 -16.74
C VAL A 154 -7.81 0.35 -17.19
N GLY A 155 -8.68 -0.09 -16.27
CA GLY A 155 -9.96 -0.71 -16.61
C GLY A 155 -10.82 0.16 -17.52
N ARG A 156 -10.92 1.46 -17.21
CA ARG A 156 -11.66 2.45 -18.02
C ARG A 156 -11.09 2.62 -19.44
N GLY A 157 -9.77 2.63 -19.59
CA GLY A 157 -9.12 2.86 -20.88
C GLY A 157 -8.96 1.61 -21.74
N LEU A 158 -8.85 0.43 -21.12
CA LEU A 158 -8.51 -0.80 -21.81
C LEU A 158 -9.64 -1.33 -22.70
N LEU A 159 -10.89 -1.27 -22.23
CA LEU A 159 -12.04 -1.83 -22.95
C LEU A 159 -12.18 -1.23 -24.35
N GLY A 160 -12.13 0.10 -24.48
CA GLY A 160 -12.26 0.78 -25.78
C GLY A 160 -11.12 0.45 -26.74
N ARG A 161 -9.89 0.34 -26.24
CA ARG A 161 -8.72 -0.02 -27.06
C ARG A 161 -8.77 -1.46 -27.53
N VAL A 162 -9.17 -2.38 -26.66
CA VAL A 162 -9.34 -3.80 -27.01
C VAL A 162 -10.49 -3.95 -28.00
N ALA A 163 -11.60 -3.23 -27.83
CA ALA A 163 -12.72 -3.25 -28.78
C ALA A 163 -12.30 -2.78 -30.19
N ILE A 164 -11.59 -1.64 -30.27
CA ILE A 164 -11.05 -1.10 -31.54
C ILE A 164 -10.08 -2.09 -32.17
N ALA A 165 -9.13 -2.62 -31.40
CA ALA A 165 -8.12 -3.53 -31.93
C ALA A 165 -8.69 -4.89 -32.36
N ALA A 166 -9.70 -5.39 -31.63
CA ALA A 166 -10.40 -6.63 -31.97
C ALA A 166 -11.44 -6.45 -33.08
N ARG A 167 -11.72 -5.21 -33.52
CA ARG A 167 -12.83 -4.86 -34.42
C ARG A 167 -14.16 -5.46 -33.97
N ARG A 168 -14.42 -5.42 -32.66
CA ARG A 168 -15.64 -5.97 -32.05
C ARG A 168 -16.29 -4.94 -31.15
N PRO A 169 -17.63 -4.97 -31.02
CA PRO A 169 -18.32 -4.07 -30.11
C PRO A 169 -17.83 -4.29 -28.67
N PRO A 170 -17.72 -3.23 -27.84
CA PRO A 170 -17.24 -3.31 -26.46
C PRO A 170 -17.95 -4.36 -25.62
N GLU A 171 -19.23 -4.62 -25.88
CA GLU A 171 -20.05 -5.61 -25.18
C GLU A 171 -19.51 -7.03 -25.34
N GLN A 172 -19.00 -7.38 -26.52
CA GLN A 172 -18.49 -8.73 -26.81
C GLN A 172 -17.10 -8.98 -26.20
N VAL A 173 -16.25 -7.95 -26.12
CA VAL A 173 -14.89 -8.08 -25.55
C VAL A 173 -14.86 -7.91 -24.03
N ARG A 174 -15.90 -7.31 -23.44
CA ARG A 174 -16.01 -7.02 -22.01
C ARG A 174 -15.76 -8.21 -21.09
N PRO A 175 -16.40 -9.39 -21.24
CA PRO A 175 -16.18 -10.51 -20.32
C PRO A 175 -14.73 -10.99 -20.33
N THR A 176 -14.09 -11.02 -21.50
CA THR A 176 -12.68 -11.40 -21.65
C THR A 176 -11.75 -10.39 -20.99
N VAL A 177 -12.00 -9.08 -21.20
CA VAL A 177 -11.23 -8.01 -20.57
C VAL A 177 -11.38 -8.03 -19.05
N LEU A 178 -12.59 -8.26 -18.54
CA LEU A 178 -12.84 -8.42 -17.10
C LEU A 178 -12.08 -9.61 -16.53
N LEU A 179 -12.22 -10.79 -17.13
CA LEU A 179 -11.57 -12.00 -16.63
C LEU A 179 -10.05 -11.85 -16.56
N LEU A 180 -9.43 -11.45 -17.67
CA LEU A 180 -7.97 -11.30 -17.76
C LEU A 180 -7.47 -10.15 -16.88
N GLY A 181 -8.13 -8.99 -16.95
CA GLY A 181 -7.71 -7.81 -16.21
C GLY A 181 -7.88 -7.95 -14.70
N CYS A 182 -9.00 -8.53 -14.22
CA CYS A 182 -9.17 -8.85 -12.80
C CYS A 182 -8.16 -9.91 -12.33
N GLY A 183 -7.85 -10.92 -13.17
CA GLY A 183 -6.84 -11.92 -12.86
C GLY A 183 -5.44 -11.30 -12.67
N VAL A 184 -5.02 -10.44 -13.61
CA VAL A 184 -3.74 -9.71 -13.49
C VAL A 184 -3.74 -8.78 -12.28
N ALA A 185 -4.82 -8.03 -12.06
CA ALA A 185 -4.94 -7.14 -10.89
C ALA A 185 -4.88 -7.91 -9.57
N ALA A 186 -5.45 -9.13 -9.50
CA ALA A 186 -5.40 -9.98 -8.33
C ALA A 186 -3.97 -10.48 -8.07
N VAL A 187 -3.26 -10.92 -9.11
CA VAL A 187 -1.85 -11.35 -9.00
C VAL A 187 -0.97 -10.19 -8.54
N VAL A 188 -1.11 -9.01 -9.14
CA VAL A 188 -0.37 -7.81 -8.72
C VAL A 188 -0.70 -7.46 -7.27
N GLY A 189 -1.98 -7.44 -6.90
CA GLY A 189 -2.41 -7.20 -5.53
C GLY A 189 -1.76 -8.18 -4.54
N LEU A 190 -1.76 -9.48 -4.86
CA LEU A 190 -1.17 -10.53 -4.02
C LEU A 190 0.36 -10.42 -3.90
N VAL A 191 1.06 -10.19 -5.02
CA VAL A 191 2.53 -10.05 -5.02
C VAL A 191 2.96 -8.80 -4.26
N VAL A 192 2.19 -7.71 -4.35
CA VAL A 192 2.49 -6.48 -3.62
C VAL A 192 2.12 -6.61 -2.14
N VAL A 193 1.14 -7.44 -1.76
CA VAL A 193 0.78 -7.72 -0.36
C VAL A 193 1.89 -8.46 0.40
N GLU A 194 2.90 -9.03 -0.27
CA GLU A 194 4.11 -9.53 0.41
C GLU A 194 4.99 -8.40 0.98
N ALA A 195 4.75 -7.14 0.59
CA ALA A 195 5.35 -6.01 1.27
C ALA A 195 4.66 -5.75 2.62
N ARG A 196 5.40 -5.18 3.58
CA ARG A 196 5.00 -4.98 4.99
C ARG A 196 3.82 -4.01 5.17
N TRP A 197 2.60 -4.47 4.87
CA TRP A 197 1.43 -3.62 4.78
C TRP A 197 0.56 -3.71 6.04
N THR A 198 -0.08 -2.59 6.41
CA THR A 198 -1.14 -2.58 7.41
C THR A 198 -2.36 -3.36 6.90
N VAL A 199 -3.21 -3.85 7.81
CA VAL A 199 -4.46 -4.55 7.43
C VAL A 199 -5.31 -3.73 6.45
N SER A 200 -5.42 -2.43 6.70
CA SER A 200 -6.19 -1.51 5.87
C SER A 200 -5.61 -1.32 4.46
N SER A 201 -4.30 -1.18 4.33
CA SER A 201 -3.64 -1.10 3.01
C SER A 201 -3.74 -2.43 2.26
N ALA A 202 -3.60 -3.56 2.95
CA ALA A 202 -3.78 -4.89 2.36
C ALA A 202 -5.20 -5.10 1.81
N LEU A 203 -6.22 -4.62 2.53
CA LEU A 203 -7.62 -4.67 2.06
C LEU A 203 -7.83 -3.82 0.79
N ILE A 204 -7.22 -2.63 0.71
CA ILE A 204 -7.31 -1.79 -0.49
C ILE A 204 -6.69 -2.50 -1.71
N MET A 205 -5.57 -3.21 -1.54
CA MET A 205 -4.95 -3.97 -2.63
C MET A 205 -5.70 -5.23 -3.00
N ALA A 206 -6.21 -5.95 -2.01
CA ALA A 206 -7.07 -7.10 -2.24
C ALA A 206 -8.32 -6.70 -3.06
N ALA A 207 -8.76 -5.43 -2.96
CA ALA A 207 -9.84 -4.87 -3.75
C ALA A 207 -9.43 -4.38 -5.15
N MET A 208 -8.16 -4.47 -5.58
CA MET A 208 -7.73 -4.07 -6.94
C MET A 208 -8.56 -4.69 -8.07
N PRO A 209 -8.92 -5.99 -8.05
CA PRO A 209 -9.78 -6.57 -9.09
C PRO A 209 -11.15 -5.90 -9.16
N ALA A 210 -11.70 -5.49 -8.01
CA ALA A 210 -12.97 -4.78 -7.94
C ALA A 210 -12.84 -3.36 -8.53
N TRP A 211 -11.75 -2.64 -8.22
CA TRP A 211 -11.45 -1.34 -8.83
C TRP A 211 -11.29 -1.44 -10.35
N PHE A 212 -10.63 -2.48 -10.85
CA PHE A 212 -10.51 -2.75 -12.28
C PHE A 212 -11.89 -2.97 -12.91
N ALA A 213 -12.68 -3.89 -12.33
CA ALA A 213 -14.01 -4.22 -12.81
C ALA A 213 -14.91 -2.99 -12.82
N LEU A 214 -14.80 -2.13 -11.80
CA LEU A 214 -15.53 -0.87 -11.72
C LEU A 214 -15.15 0.07 -12.87
N GLY A 215 -13.86 0.17 -13.21
CA GLY A 215 -13.38 0.94 -14.36
C GLY A 215 -13.95 0.45 -15.69
N VAL A 216 -14.06 -0.87 -15.87
CA VAL A 216 -14.62 -1.50 -17.08
C VAL A 216 -16.14 -1.37 -17.16
N LEU A 217 -16.85 -1.64 -16.06
CA LEU A 217 -18.32 -1.71 -16.02
C LEU A 217 -18.98 -0.33 -15.91
N ARG A 218 -18.31 0.61 -15.24
CA ARG A 218 -18.85 1.92 -14.89
C ARG A 218 -17.84 3.02 -15.18
N PRO A 219 -17.37 3.16 -16.45
CA PRO A 219 -16.34 4.13 -16.82
C PRO A 219 -16.73 5.59 -16.53
N ARG A 220 -18.03 5.87 -16.37
CA ARG A 220 -18.60 7.20 -16.11
C ARG A 220 -18.81 7.53 -14.63
N LEU A 221 -18.47 6.64 -13.69
CA LEU A 221 -18.56 6.97 -12.25
C LEU A 221 -17.69 8.18 -11.88
N LEU A 222 -16.60 8.37 -12.61
CA LEU A 222 -15.84 9.62 -12.57
C LEU A 222 -16.26 10.52 -13.74
N PRO A 223 -16.66 11.78 -13.45
CA PRO A 223 -16.85 12.88 -14.41
C PRO A 223 -16.10 12.76 -15.74
N THR A 224 -16.80 12.92 -16.86
CA THR A 224 -16.21 12.98 -18.22
C THR A 224 -15.46 14.29 -18.49
N TRP A 225 -15.67 15.33 -17.68
CA TRP A 225 -15.00 16.65 -17.72
C TRP A 225 -13.61 16.63 -17.09
N PHE A 226 -12.87 15.55 -17.32
CA PHE A 226 -11.44 15.40 -16.99
C PHE A 226 -10.54 15.58 -18.25
N PRO A 227 -10.55 16.72 -18.96
CA PRO A 227 -9.55 17.01 -19.98
C PRO A 227 -8.31 17.63 -19.34
N GLY A 228 -7.12 17.13 -19.71
CA GLY A 228 -5.86 17.84 -19.52
C GLY A 228 -5.10 17.53 -18.23
N HIS A 229 -3.85 17.13 -18.42
CA HIS A 229 -2.83 16.66 -17.47
C HIS A 229 -2.62 17.49 -16.17
N ARG A 230 -3.18 18.70 -16.09
CA ARG A 230 -3.08 19.61 -14.93
C ARG A 230 -4.18 19.40 -13.89
N LEU A 231 -5.38 19.02 -14.31
CA LEU A 231 -6.50 18.77 -13.39
C LEU A 231 -6.50 17.33 -12.84
N THR A 232 -5.90 16.37 -13.56
CA THR A 232 -5.56 15.06 -12.97
C THR A 232 -4.59 15.19 -11.81
N ALA A 233 -3.61 16.09 -11.93
CA ALA A 233 -2.74 16.42 -10.80
C ALA A 233 -3.54 17.07 -9.67
N ALA A 234 -4.44 18.03 -9.95
CA ALA A 234 -5.25 18.69 -8.94
C ALA A 234 -6.32 17.79 -8.28
N ALA A 235 -6.89 16.83 -9.00
CA ALA A 235 -7.89 15.90 -8.48
C ALA A 235 -7.25 14.73 -7.74
N VAL A 236 -6.10 14.24 -8.18
CA VAL A 236 -5.30 13.32 -7.38
C VAL A 236 -4.77 14.03 -6.15
N LEU A 237 -4.30 15.28 -6.27
CA LEU A 237 -3.95 16.14 -5.14
C LEU A 237 -5.16 16.39 -4.24
N GLY A 238 -6.37 16.55 -4.79
CA GLY A 238 -7.61 16.74 -4.06
C GLY A 238 -8.10 15.46 -3.36
N LEU A 239 -8.01 14.30 -4.00
CA LEU A 239 -8.26 12.99 -3.39
C LEU A 239 -7.20 12.64 -2.36
N LEU A 240 -5.95 13.08 -2.55
CA LEU A 240 -4.92 13.04 -1.53
C LEU A 240 -5.20 14.02 -0.42
N LEU A 241 -5.69 15.22 -0.71
CA LEU A 241 -6.01 16.20 0.32
C LEU A 241 -7.20 15.70 1.14
N ILE A 242 -8.23 15.14 0.50
CA ILE A 242 -9.38 14.50 1.16
C ILE A 242 -8.96 13.21 1.85
N GLY A 243 -8.02 12.45 1.29
CA GLY A 243 -7.45 11.26 1.91
C GLY A 243 -6.61 11.61 3.14
N VAL A 244 -5.73 12.60 3.04
CA VAL A 244 -4.93 13.15 4.14
C VAL A 244 -5.85 13.76 5.18
N VAL A 245 -6.76 14.66 4.83
CA VAL A 245 -7.73 15.28 5.74
C VAL A 245 -8.68 14.25 6.31
N GLY A 246 -9.12 13.26 5.54
CA GLY A 246 -9.99 12.18 5.98
C GLY A 246 -9.28 11.22 6.93
N THR A 247 -8.00 10.91 6.68
CA THR A 247 -7.17 10.12 7.60
C THR A 247 -6.77 10.95 8.82
N PHE A 248 -6.64 12.27 8.68
CA PHE A 248 -6.40 13.19 9.80
C PHE A 248 -7.67 13.37 10.63
N MET A 249 -8.85 13.36 10.02
CA MET A 249 -10.16 13.48 10.68
C MET A 249 -10.63 12.15 11.27
N ILE A 250 -10.33 11.02 10.62
CA ILE A 250 -10.59 9.68 11.16
C ILE A 250 -9.53 9.32 12.19
N GLY A 251 -8.26 9.69 11.99
CA GLY A 251 -7.20 9.57 12.99
C GLY A 251 -7.42 10.51 14.18
N SER A 252 -7.98 11.70 13.97
CA SER A 252 -8.35 12.60 15.07
C SER A 252 -9.69 12.23 15.72
N ALA A 253 -10.63 11.62 15.01
CA ALA A 253 -11.84 11.06 15.61
C ALA A 253 -11.59 9.70 16.29
N ALA A 254 -10.56 8.96 15.86
CA ALA A 254 -10.18 7.67 16.42
C ALA A 254 -9.16 7.75 17.55
N HIS A 255 -8.72 8.94 17.99
CA HIS A 255 -8.23 9.30 19.33
C HIS A 255 -7.46 10.62 19.29
N VAL A 256 -8.12 11.74 18.99
CA VAL A 256 -7.91 12.92 19.85
C VAL A 256 -8.83 12.67 21.02
N SER A 257 -8.35 11.85 21.95
CA SER A 257 -8.60 12.12 23.35
C SER A 257 -8.18 13.57 23.54
N THR A 258 -9.12 14.50 23.38
CA THR A 258 -8.98 15.82 23.99
C THR A 258 -8.60 15.50 25.41
N PHE A 259 -7.33 15.73 25.74
CA PHE A 259 -6.78 15.60 27.08
C PHE A 259 -7.59 16.53 27.97
N ASP A 260 -8.70 16.01 28.49
CA ASP A 260 -9.36 16.48 29.70
C ASP A 260 -8.70 15.80 30.92
N GLY A 261 -7.55 15.17 30.70
CA GLY A 261 -6.64 14.76 31.74
C GLY A 261 -6.01 16.01 32.33
N GLY A 262 -6.56 16.49 33.46
CA GLY A 262 -5.74 17.23 34.41
C GLY A 262 -4.42 16.48 34.54
N ALA A 263 -3.29 17.16 34.31
CA ALA A 263 -1.97 16.57 34.33
C ALA A 263 -1.80 15.79 35.64
N ILE A 264 -2.04 14.48 35.60
CA ILE A 264 -1.70 13.59 36.70
C ILE A 264 -0.18 13.66 36.71
N ALA A 265 0.38 14.25 37.76
CA ALA A 265 1.82 14.34 37.91
C ALA A 265 2.36 12.91 37.81
N PHE A 266 3.16 12.66 36.78
CA PHE A 266 3.80 11.37 36.59
C PHE A 266 4.72 11.12 37.80
N ASP A 267 4.33 10.22 38.68
CA ASP A 267 5.15 9.78 39.81
C ASP A 267 5.82 8.45 39.44
N PRO A 268 7.12 8.46 39.08
CA PRO A 268 7.84 7.24 38.74
C PRO A 268 7.92 6.25 39.90
N ALA A 269 7.84 6.72 41.16
CA ALA A 269 7.82 5.82 42.30
C ALA A 269 6.54 4.98 42.33
N GLU A 270 5.39 5.58 42.00
CA GLU A 270 4.11 4.87 41.93
C GLU A 270 4.02 3.97 40.69
N GLU A 271 4.44 4.48 39.54
CA GLU A 271 4.35 3.76 38.25
C GLU A 271 5.24 2.51 38.18
N TYR A 272 6.43 2.56 38.80
CA TYR A 272 7.36 1.43 38.82
C TYR A 272 7.41 0.67 40.15
N ALA A 273 6.55 1.01 41.13
CA ALA A 273 6.47 0.33 42.42
C ALA A 273 6.34 -1.20 42.29
N HIS A 274 5.70 -1.64 41.20
CA HIS A 274 5.45 -3.05 40.90
C HIS A 274 6.72 -3.85 40.57
N ILE A 275 7.76 -3.21 40.02
CA ILE A 275 9.08 -3.82 39.78
C ILE A 275 9.85 -3.92 41.10
N GLY A 276 9.72 -2.88 41.93
CA GLY A 276 10.35 -2.74 43.23
C GLY A 276 10.63 -1.27 43.55
N PRO A 277 10.93 -0.91 44.80
CA PRO A 277 11.32 0.45 45.15
C PRO A 277 12.67 0.85 44.52
N PHE A 278 12.83 2.15 44.24
CA PHE A 278 14.11 2.70 43.81
C PHE A 278 15.05 2.88 45.00
N VAL A 279 16.32 2.55 44.82
CA VAL A 279 17.36 2.92 45.81
C VAL A 279 17.48 4.44 45.90
N SER A 280 17.49 5.12 44.75
CA SER A 280 17.42 6.57 44.65
C SER A 280 16.95 6.95 43.24
N LEU A 281 15.96 7.85 43.16
CA LEU A 281 15.49 8.41 41.90
C LEU A 281 16.48 9.45 41.35
N GLU A 282 17.05 10.29 42.21
CA GLU A 282 17.95 11.36 41.78
C GLU A 282 19.35 10.86 41.46
N HIS A 283 19.82 9.85 42.19
CA HIS A 283 21.20 9.35 42.12
C HIS A 283 21.22 7.82 42.10
N PRO A 284 20.75 7.18 41.00
CA PRO A 284 20.71 5.72 40.93
C PRO A 284 22.11 5.13 41.09
N PRO A 285 22.26 3.98 41.78
CA PRO A 285 23.55 3.29 41.91
C PRO A 285 24.24 2.98 40.58
N VAL A 286 23.45 2.70 39.53
CA VAL A 286 23.90 2.43 38.18
C VAL A 286 23.37 3.53 37.25
N GLU A 287 24.29 4.30 36.67
CA GLU A 287 24.01 5.27 35.62
C GLU A 287 24.14 4.56 34.27
N LEU A 288 23.06 4.53 33.48
CA LEU A 288 23.05 3.90 32.15
C LEU A 288 23.81 4.76 31.15
N ASP A 289 24.59 4.13 30.27
CA ASP A 289 25.26 4.87 29.19
C ASP A 289 24.21 5.35 28.17
N ASP A 290 24.31 6.57 27.64
CA ASP A 290 23.40 7.09 26.59
C ASP A 290 23.36 6.20 25.33
N ALA A 291 24.41 5.39 25.12
CA ALA A 291 24.53 4.42 24.03
C ALA A 291 23.84 3.07 24.31
N SER A 292 23.09 2.94 25.41
CA SER A 292 22.31 1.75 25.80
C SER A 292 21.09 1.52 24.90
N ALA A 293 21.24 1.62 23.59
CA ALA A 293 20.19 1.27 22.63
C ALA A 293 19.97 -0.25 22.64
N SER A 294 18.72 -0.68 22.52
CA SER A 294 18.42 -2.09 22.23
C SER A 294 19.18 -2.58 21.01
N ALA A 295 19.92 -3.67 21.19
CA ALA A 295 20.65 -4.35 20.13
C ALA A 295 19.80 -5.51 19.60
N GLY A 296 18.86 -5.19 18.71
CA GLY A 296 18.01 -6.18 18.05
C GLY A 296 17.09 -5.52 17.02
N PRO A 297 16.46 -6.28 16.13
CA PRO A 297 15.44 -5.70 15.27
C PRO A 297 14.27 -5.27 16.18
N PHE A 298 13.94 -3.97 16.18
CA PHE A 298 12.74 -3.43 16.86
C PHE A 298 11.41 -3.98 16.30
N GLU A 299 11.51 -4.97 15.40
CA GLU A 299 10.49 -5.43 14.50
C GLU A 299 10.69 -6.91 14.12
N GLY A 300 9.64 -7.73 14.19
CA GLY A 300 9.60 -9.06 13.59
C GLY A 300 9.51 -10.25 14.56
N PRO A 301 9.41 -11.49 14.04
CA PRO A 301 9.01 -12.68 14.80
C PRO A 301 10.10 -13.30 15.67
N GLY A 302 11.32 -12.78 15.61
CA GLY A 302 12.48 -13.32 16.30
C GLY A 302 12.54 -12.95 17.78
N PRO A 303 13.39 -13.65 18.56
CA PRO A 303 13.74 -13.16 19.89
C PRO A 303 14.36 -11.76 19.78
N VAL A 304 13.92 -10.86 20.66
CA VAL A 304 14.50 -9.53 20.82
C VAL A 304 15.59 -9.65 21.87
N THR A 305 16.75 -9.08 21.56
CA THR A 305 17.88 -9.02 22.48
C THR A 305 18.04 -7.59 22.95
N VAL A 306 18.05 -7.40 24.26
CA VAL A 306 18.25 -6.11 24.90
C VAL A 306 19.60 -6.15 25.60
N SER A 307 20.50 -5.28 25.18
CA SER A 307 21.78 -5.08 25.84
C SER A 307 21.75 -3.75 26.59
N ARG A 308 22.17 -3.76 27.85
CA ARG A 308 22.35 -2.56 28.66
C ARG A 308 23.76 -2.50 29.18
N SER A 309 24.33 -1.30 29.16
CA SER A 309 25.58 -0.99 29.83
C SER A 309 25.42 0.26 30.66
N GLY A 310 26.21 0.35 31.72
CA GLY A 310 26.25 1.54 32.55
C GLY A 310 27.48 1.55 33.43
N THR A 311 27.57 2.58 34.25
CA THR A 311 28.65 2.75 35.21
C THR A 311 28.08 2.94 36.61
N LEU A 312 28.79 2.42 37.60
CA LEU A 312 28.48 2.68 39.00
C LEU A 312 28.77 4.14 39.32
N GLY A 313 27.81 4.81 39.97
CA GLY A 313 27.97 6.17 40.44
C GLY A 313 29.20 6.33 41.36
N PRO A 314 29.77 7.55 41.52
CA PRO A 314 31.02 7.77 42.25
C PRO A 314 31.07 7.21 43.68
N SER A 315 29.93 7.20 44.36
CA SER A 315 29.76 6.70 45.73
C SER A 315 29.03 5.36 45.80
N ALA A 316 28.60 4.81 44.66
CA ALA A 316 27.83 3.58 44.60
C ALA A 316 28.75 2.35 44.66
N THR A 317 28.35 1.35 45.45
CA THR A 317 28.99 0.03 45.50
C THR A 317 27.94 -1.06 45.40
N LEU A 318 28.24 -2.11 44.62
CA LEU A 318 27.39 -3.30 44.52
C LEU A 318 27.76 -4.40 45.53
N ALA A 319 28.73 -4.17 46.43
CA ALA A 319 29.21 -5.19 47.36
C ALA A 319 28.15 -5.71 48.36
N GLY A 320 27.11 -4.93 48.65
CA GLY A 320 25.98 -5.32 49.50
C GLY A 320 24.78 -5.89 48.74
N TRP A 321 24.87 -6.01 47.41
CA TRP A 321 23.78 -6.44 46.55
C TRP A 321 24.02 -7.86 46.06
N THR A 322 22.95 -8.66 46.05
CA THR A 322 22.95 -10.03 45.51
C THR A 322 21.98 -10.14 44.34
N ASP A 323 22.14 -11.14 43.48
CA ASP A 323 21.23 -11.38 42.34
C ASP A 323 20.98 -10.12 41.47
N VAL A 324 22.08 -9.39 41.18
CA VAL A 324 22.06 -8.18 40.34
C VAL A 324 21.86 -8.60 38.89
N ARG A 325 20.76 -8.15 38.27
CA ARG A 325 20.30 -8.65 36.99
C ARG A 325 19.49 -7.65 36.19
N LEU A 326 19.46 -7.86 34.89
CA LEU A 326 18.58 -7.22 33.93
C LEU A 326 17.25 -7.96 33.91
N GLU A 327 16.14 -7.21 34.00
CA GLU A 327 14.79 -7.75 33.97
C GLU A 327 13.95 -7.09 32.88
N ILE A 328 13.21 -7.89 32.12
CA ILE A 328 12.24 -7.43 31.11
C ILE A 328 10.84 -7.59 31.66
N TRP A 329 10.12 -6.48 31.79
CA TRP A 329 8.74 -6.42 32.24
C TRP A 329 7.82 -6.06 31.08
N GLN A 330 6.59 -6.57 31.08
CA GLN A 330 5.62 -6.27 30.04
C GLN A 330 4.95 -4.92 30.31
N GLY A 331 4.75 -4.12 29.27
CA GLY A 331 3.90 -2.93 29.34
C GLY A 331 2.41 -3.28 29.36
N ALA A 332 1.56 -2.30 29.65
CA ALA A 332 0.11 -2.45 29.57
C ALA A 332 -0.36 -2.94 28.19
N ALA A 333 -1.54 -3.58 28.13
CA ALA A 333 -2.14 -4.02 26.88
C ALA A 333 -2.68 -2.79 26.13
N GLY A 334 -2.39 -2.68 24.84
CA GLY A 334 -2.85 -1.54 24.01
C GLY A 334 -1.83 -0.41 23.88
N GLU A 335 -2.30 0.76 23.45
CA GLU A 335 -1.48 1.97 23.31
C GLU A 335 -1.07 2.54 24.68
N PRO A 336 0.11 3.16 24.79
CA PRO A 336 0.77 3.55 26.05
C PRO A 336 0.12 4.74 26.79
N ASP A 337 -1.19 4.97 26.63
CA ASP A 337 -1.94 6.03 27.31
C ASP A 337 -2.27 5.69 28.80
N GLY A 338 -1.68 4.62 29.34
CA GLY A 338 -1.91 4.10 30.68
C GLY A 338 -0.61 3.84 31.48
N PRO A 339 -0.69 3.17 32.64
CA PRO A 339 0.49 2.88 33.44
C PRO A 339 1.53 2.16 32.60
N LEU A 340 2.77 2.60 32.76
CA LEU A 340 3.85 2.22 31.87
C LEU A 340 4.02 0.70 31.92
N VAL A 341 4.13 0.14 33.13
CA VAL A 341 4.23 -1.30 33.37
C VAL A 341 2.84 -1.93 33.55
N ASP A 342 2.64 -3.14 33.03
CA ASP A 342 1.43 -3.91 33.31
C ASP A 342 1.38 -4.31 34.80
N ARG A 343 0.49 -3.66 35.54
CA ARG A 343 0.27 -3.90 36.98
C ARG A 343 -0.19 -5.34 37.29
N THR A 344 -0.65 -6.10 36.29
CA THR A 344 -1.01 -7.52 36.46
C THR A 344 0.19 -8.47 36.36
N ALA A 345 1.33 -8.01 35.87
CA ALA A 345 2.50 -8.85 35.64
C ALA A 345 3.21 -9.19 36.95
N THR A 346 3.03 -10.38 37.53
CA THR A 346 3.63 -10.71 38.84
C THR A 346 5.12 -11.05 38.80
N ARG A 347 5.73 -11.12 37.62
CA ARG A 347 7.13 -11.49 37.40
C ARG A 347 7.65 -10.94 36.07
N PRO A 348 8.97 -10.76 35.92
CA PRO A 348 9.55 -10.41 34.63
C PRO A 348 9.36 -11.52 33.60
N LEU A 349 9.22 -11.13 32.32
CA LEU A 349 9.16 -12.03 31.16
C LEU A 349 10.49 -12.76 30.94
N ALA A 350 11.59 -12.05 31.15
CA ALA A 350 12.94 -12.58 31.01
C ALA A 350 13.90 -11.87 31.97
N THR A 351 14.95 -12.59 32.38
CA THR A 351 16.00 -12.06 33.25
C THR A 351 17.36 -12.56 32.80
N ALA A 352 18.40 -11.74 32.94
CA ALA A 352 19.78 -12.14 32.72
C ALA A 352 20.69 -11.52 33.79
N PRO A 353 21.68 -12.27 34.32
CA PRO A 353 22.62 -11.71 35.29
C PRO A 353 23.42 -10.56 34.67
N LEU A 354 23.80 -9.58 35.50
CA LEU A 354 24.69 -8.50 35.07
C LEU A 354 26.15 -8.89 35.33
N GLU A 355 26.98 -8.68 34.33
CA GLU A 355 28.43 -8.73 34.43
C GLU A 355 28.95 -7.40 35.01
N ILE A 356 29.73 -7.49 36.08
CA ILE A 356 30.30 -6.34 36.77
C ILE A 356 31.82 -6.41 36.58
N ASP A 357 32.37 -5.46 35.84
CA ASP A 357 33.81 -5.32 35.60
C ASP A 357 34.29 -3.98 36.14
N GLY A 358 34.84 -4.00 37.35
CA GLY A 358 35.21 -2.81 38.10
C GLY A 358 33.99 -1.91 38.36
N ARG A 359 33.91 -0.78 37.66
CA ARG A 359 32.78 0.16 37.72
C ARG A 359 31.79 0.00 36.58
N ARG A 360 32.09 -0.82 35.58
CA ARG A 360 31.17 -1.06 34.46
C ARG A 360 30.21 -2.20 34.80
N VAL A 361 28.96 -2.01 34.41
CA VAL A 361 27.91 -3.00 34.55
C VAL A 361 27.36 -3.26 33.14
N ARG A 362 27.25 -4.53 32.74
CA ARG A 362 26.71 -4.90 31.44
C ARG A 362 25.81 -6.12 31.55
N GLY A 363 24.72 -6.15 30.79
CA GLY A 363 23.87 -7.32 30.67
C GLY A 363 23.23 -7.42 29.31
N GLU A 364 22.90 -8.64 28.93
CA GLU A 364 22.20 -8.93 27.70
C GLU A 364 21.10 -9.95 27.99
N VAL A 365 19.87 -9.65 27.62
CA VAL A 365 18.71 -10.51 27.81
C VAL A 365 17.97 -10.70 26.50
N ALA A 366 17.77 -11.95 26.12
CA ALA A 366 16.93 -12.31 24.99
C ALA A 366 15.54 -12.70 25.48
N PHE A 367 14.49 -12.16 24.87
CA PHE A 367 13.11 -12.52 25.17
C PHE A 367 12.27 -12.62 23.91
N ARG A 368 11.09 -13.24 24.01
CA ARG A 368 10.10 -13.25 22.93
C ARG A 368 9.00 -12.25 23.27
N PRO A 369 8.79 -11.23 22.44
CA PRO A 369 7.70 -10.29 22.62
C PRO A 369 6.34 -11.00 22.59
N LEU A 370 5.44 -10.55 23.46
CA LEU A 370 4.01 -10.83 23.39
C LEU A 370 3.37 -10.00 22.27
N ILE A 371 2.52 -10.66 21.48
CA ILE A 371 1.92 -10.08 20.26
C ILE A 371 1.01 -8.88 20.59
N ASP A 372 0.36 -8.90 21.75
CA ASP A 372 -0.58 -7.88 22.22
C ASP A 372 0.10 -6.71 22.94
N ARG A 373 1.44 -6.70 23.02
CA ARG A 373 2.20 -5.68 23.75
C ARG A 373 3.16 -4.92 22.83
N ALA A 374 3.03 -3.60 22.86
CA ALA A 374 3.84 -2.68 22.07
C ALA A 374 5.05 -2.12 22.84
N ALA A 375 5.06 -2.25 24.18
CA ALA A 375 6.10 -1.71 25.05
C ALA A 375 6.57 -2.75 26.08
N TYR A 376 7.86 -2.72 26.38
CA TYR A 376 8.54 -3.54 27.37
C TYR A 376 9.43 -2.65 28.24
N TYR A 377 9.55 -2.96 29.52
CA TYR A 377 10.34 -2.19 30.46
C TYR A 377 11.56 -2.96 30.86
N VAL A 378 12.70 -2.29 30.74
CA VAL A 378 13.99 -2.87 31.01
C VAL A 378 14.48 -2.26 32.32
N ALA A 379 14.52 -3.07 33.37
CA ALA A 379 14.95 -2.64 34.70
C ALA A 379 16.25 -3.34 35.07
N ILE A 380 17.14 -2.61 35.75
CA ILE A 380 18.28 -3.19 36.45
C ILE A 380 17.90 -3.30 37.92
N THR A 381 17.90 -4.52 38.44
CA THR A 381 17.49 -4.80 39.82
C THR A 381 18.54 -5.60 40.57
N GLY A 382 18.47 -5.54 41.90
CA GLY A 382 19.28 -6.36 42.81
C GLY A 382 18.52 -6.66 44.09
N ARG A 383 19.01 -7.61 44.87
CA ARG A 383 18.50 -7.90 46.22
C ARG A 383 19.43 -7.32 47.28
N ASP A 384 18.85 -6.64 48.26
CA ASP A 384 19.60 -6.14 49.41
C ASP A 384 19.94 -7.28 50.40
N ALA A 385 20.50 -6.91 51.56
CA ALA A 385 20.84 -7.87 52.62
C ALA A 385 19.61 -8.52 53.29
N ALA A 386 18.44 -7.89 53.25
CA ALA A 386 17.18 -8.46 53.71
C ALA A 386 16.56 -9.42 52.68
N GLY A 387 17.07 -9.40 51.45
CA GLY A 387 16.60 -10.22 50.33
C GLY A 387 15.50 -9.54 49.50
N ASP A 388 15.18 -8.27 49.81
CA ASP A 388 14.18 -7.46 49.12
C ASP A 388 14.72 -6.97 47.77
N ARG A 389 13.85 -6.93 46.76
CA ARG A 389 14.22 -6.54 45.38
C ARG A 389 14.12 -5.03 45.22
N TRP A 390 15.19 -4.39 44.76
CA TRP A 390 15.25 -2.96 44.50
C TRP A 390 15.68 -2.66 43.08
N GLN A 391 15.24 -1.51 42.56
CA GLN A 391 15.70 -0.93 41.30
C GLN A 391 16.99 -0.14 41.52
N LEU A 392 18.04 -0.49 40.78
CA LEU A 392 19.37 0.12 40.88
C LEU A 392 19.66 1.15 39.77
N ALA A 393 18.78 1.25 38.78
CA ALA A 393 18.84 2.20 37.68
C ALA A 393 17.42 2.66 37.31
N TRP A 394 17.32 3.76 36.57
CA TRP A 394 16.07 4.13 35.92
C TRP A 394 15.66 3.07 34.90
N PRO A 395 14.41 2.58 34.93
CA PRO A 395 13.93 1.69 33.90
C PRO A 395 13.82 2.44 32.58
N SER A 396 14.04 1.71 31.49
CA SER A 396 13.90 2.24 30.13
C SER A 396 12.76 1.52 29.42
N ALA A 397 11.94 2.27 28.68
CA ALA A 397 10.90 1.71 27.83
C ALA A 397 11.50 1.32 26.48
N GLU A 398 11.26 0.08 26.07
CA GLU A 398 11.62 -0.46 24.77
C GLU A 398 10.35 -0.75 23.99
N PHE A 399 10.23 -0.08 22.84
CA PHE A 399 9.09 -0.27 21.95
C PHE A 399 9.41 -1.36 20.96
N TRP A 400 8.49 -2.29 20.82
CA TRP A 400 8.59 -3.33 19.83
C TRP A 400 7.29 -3.41 19.05
N ARG A 401 7.40 -3.64 17.75
CA ARG A 401 6.25 -3.82 16.88
C ARG A 401 6.33 -5.15 16.16
N TRP A 402 5.24 -5.90 16.17
CA TRP A 402 5.16 -7.07 15.30
C TRP A 402 5.23 -6.62 13.84
N ARG A 403 6.20 -7.17 13.10
CA ARG A 403 6.31 -7.04 11.64
C ARG A 403 6.57 -8.41 11.03
N GLY A 404 5.53 -9.23 11.01
CA GLY A 404 5.48 -10.51 10.30
C GLY A 404 4.17 -10.63 9.51
N THR A 405 4.10 -11.58 8.59
CA THR A 405 2.88 -11.83 7.82
C THR A 405 1.74 -12.29 8.74
N PRO A 406 0.46 -12.14 8.35
CA PRO A 406 -0.66 -12.70 9.11
C PRO A 406 -0.53 -14.21 9.36
N LEU A 407 0.11 -14.94 8.44
CA LEU A 407 0.39 -16.36 8.60
C LEU A 407 1.45 -16.62 9.68
N GLU A 408 2.53 -15.84 9.71
CA GLU A 408 3.53 -15.89 10.78
C GLU A 408 2.94 -15.51 12.14
N LEU A 409 2.00 -14.56 12.15
CA LEU A 409 1.28 -14.15 13.36
C LEU A 409 0.45 -15.30 13.93
N LEU A 410 -0.29 -16.02 13.07
CA LEU A 410 -1.08 -17.19 13.47
C LEU A 410 -0.18 -18.32 13.98
N LEU A 411 0.94 -18.59 13.29
CA LEU A 411 1.91 -19.60 13.71
C LEU A 411 2.63 -19.22 15.01
N ALA A 412 2.84 -17.92 15.28
CA ALA A 412 3.44 -17.43 16.52
C ALA A 412 2.44 -17.49 17.69
N ALA A 413 1.17 -17.15 17.47
CA ALA A 413 0.12 -17.23 18.48
C ALA A 413 -0.11 -18.68 18.96
N ASP A 414 -0.09 -19.64 18.03
CA ASP A 414 -0.21 -21.07 18.34
C ASP A 414 0.96 -21.56 19.22
N ARG A 415 2.18 -21.07 18.99
CA ARG A 415 3.35 -21.40 19.82
C ARG A 415 3.32 -20.79 21.22
N ASN A 416 2.70 -19.63 21.39
CA ASN A 416 2.62 -18.96 22.70
C ASN A 416 1.54 -19.57 23.62
N THR A 417 0.52 -20.20 23.06
CA THR A 417 -0.49 -20.93 23.85
C THR A 417 -0.01 -22.33 24.26
N GLY A 418 0.98 -22.89 23.56
CA GLY A 418 1.61 -24.18 23.83
C GLY A 418 2.81 -24.15 24.78
N GLY A 419 2.57 -23.85 26.07
CA GLY A 419 3.34 -24.40 27.20
C GLY A 419 4.79 -23.92 27.44
N GLY A 420 4.95 -23.04 28.44
CA GLY A 420 6.03 -23.00 29.45
C GLY A 420 7.50 -22.81 29.01
N PRO A 421 8.30 -21.98 29.73
CA PRO A 421 9.70 -21.76 29.38
C PRO A 421 10.52 -23.05 29.55
N ARG A 422 11.01 -23.60 28.43
CA ARG A 422 12.14 -24.53 28.46
C ARG A 422 13.42 -23.72 28.66
N THR A 423 13.87 -23.62 29.91
CA THR A 423 15.20 -23.11 30.26
C THR A 423 16.23 -23.98 29.55
N VAL A 424 16.85 -23.47 28.48
CA VAL A 424 18.02 -24.10 27.87
C VAL A 424 19.21 -23.72 28.73
N ILE A 425 19.45 -24.50 29.78
CA ILE A 425 20.71 -24.45 30.53
C ILE A 425 21.78 -25.04 29.61
N ARG A 426 22.63 -24.18 29.04
CA ARG A 426 23.89 -24.65 28.44
C ARG A 426 24.77 -25.16 29.59
N VAL A 427 24.88 -26.48 29.69
CA VAL A 427 25.93 -27.12 30.49
C VAL A 427 27.25 -26.89 29.72
N PRO A 428 28.27 -26.28 30.33
CA PRO A 428 29.58 -26.18 29.70
C PRO A 428 30.13 -27.60 29.50
N ALA A 429 30.57 -27.88 28.28
CA ALA A 429 31.33 -29.09 27.99
C ALA A 429 32.80 -28.82 28.29
N GLY A 430 33.35 -29.55 29.28
CA GLY A 430 34.79 -29.68 29.52
C GLY A 430 35.39 -28.64 30.44
#